data_AF-A0A9E2IY76-F1
#
_entry.id   AF-A0A9E2IY76-F1
#
_cell.length_a   1.000
_cell.length_b   1.000
_cell.length_c   1.000
_cell.angle_alpha   90.00
_cell.angle_beta   90.00
_cell.angle_gamma   90.00
#
_symmetry.space_group_name_H-M   'P 1'
#
loop_
_entity.id
_entity.type
_entity.pdbx_description
1 polymer ?
#
loop_
_entity_poly.entity_id
_entity_poly.type
_entity_poly.pdbx_seq_one_letter_code
_entity_poly.pdbx_strand_id
1 'polypeptide(L)'
;MKSARTIITISEQEKRWLAAYSGLHGVSVAEAVRRGIARLKEAEGDAAYRKLVQNTRGIWKRGDGLSYQETVRSEWEKPPC
;
A
#
# COMPACT_ATOMS: atom_id res chain seq x y z
N MET A 1 10.28 12.96 -1.65
CA MET A 1 10.03 11.50 -1.73
C MET A 1 11.28 10.81 -2.24
N LYS A 2 11.70 9.71 -1.62
CA LYS A 2 12.88 8.95 -2.06
C LYS A 2 12.52 8.17 -3.34
N SER A 3 13.19 8.44 -4.45
CA SER A 3 12.99 7.70 -5.71
C SER A 3 14.00 6.56 -5.82
N ALA A 4 13.54 5.36 -6.15
CA ALA A 4 14.39 4.22 -6.50
C ALA A 4 14.23 3.90 -7.98
N ARG A 5 15.34 3.51 -8.65
CA ARG A 5 15.30 3.01 -10.03
C ARG A 5 15.07 1.50 -9.98
N THR A 6 14.14 1.02 -10.79
CA THR A 6 13.80 -0.41 -10.90
C THR A 6 13.85 -0.80 -12.37
N ILE A 7 14.51 -1.92 -12.67
CA ILE A 7 14.49 -2.56 -13.99
C ILE A 7 13.41 -3.63 -13.94
N ILE A 8 12.52 -3.63 -14.91
CA ILE A 8 11.44 -4.62 -15.03
C ILE A 8 11.52 -5.29 -16.40
N THR A 9 11.22 -6.59 -16.43
CA THR A 9 11.09 -7.36 -17.67
C THR A 9 9.60 -7.54 -17.97
N ILE A 10 9.19 -7.13 -19.16
CA ILE A 10 7.82 -7.28 -19.69
C ILE A 10 7.90 -7.77 -21.13
N SER A 11 6.80 -8.25 -21.68
CA SER A 11 6.74 -8.64 -23.08
C SER A 11 6.91 -7.43 -24.01
N GLU A 12 7.40 -7.69 -25.22
CA GLU A 12 7.50 -6.65 -26.25
C GLU A 12 6.13 -6.06 -26.63
N GLN A 13 5.05 -6.86 -26.53
CA GLN A 13 3.70 -6.38 -26.79
C GLN A 13 3.25 -5.36 -25.73
N GLU A 14 3.45 -5.66 -24.45
CA GLU A 14 3.13 -4.74 -23.34
C GLU A 14 3.96 -3.45 -23.43
N LYS A 15 5.24 -3.57 -23.79
CA LYS A 15 6.12 -2.41 -23.99
C LYS A 15 5.62 -1.49 -25.09
N ARG A 16 5.21 -2.03 -26.24
CA ARG A 16 4.62 -1.25 -27.35
C ARG A 16 3.32 -0.59 -26.93
N TRP A 17 2.47 -1.32 -26.22
CA TRP A 17 1.22 -0.78 -25.70
C TRP A 17 1.46 0.39 -24.73
N LEU A 18 2.41 0.26 -23.80
CA LEU A 18 2.80 1.34 -22.87
C LEU A 18 3.34 2.57 -23.59
N ALA A 19 4.13 2.39 -24.66
CA ALA A 19 4.63 3.49 -25.47
C ALA A 19 3.49 4.22 -26.21
N ALA A 20 2.54 3.49 -26.78
CA ALA A 20 1.38 4.07 -27.44
C ALA A 20 0.47 4.83 -26.44
N TYR A 21 0.21 4.24 -25.27
CA TYR A 21 -0.53 4.87 -24.18
C TYR A 21 0.15 6.16 -23.71
N SER A 22 1.47 6.11 -23.51
CA SER A 22 2.30 7.25 -23.13
C SER A 22 2.20 8.39 -24.16
N GLY A 23 2.27 8.07 -25.46
CA GLY A 23 2.12 9.04 -26.54
C GLY A 23 0.72 9.66 -26.59
N LEU A 24 -0.33 8.85 -26.47
CA LEU A 24 -1.72 9.31 -26.48
C LEU A 24 -2.05 10.25 -25.32
N HIS A 25 -1.51 9.97 -24.13
CA HIS A 25 -1.81 10.70 -22.91
C HIS A 25 -0.80 11.82 -22.58
N GLY A 26 0.24 12.01 -23.41
CA GLY A 26 1.25 13.05 -23.21
C GLY A 26 2.05 12.89 -21.91
N VAL A 27 2.25 11.65 -21.44
CA VAL A 27 3.00 11.34 -20.21
C VAL A 27 4.17 10.44 -20.52
N SER A 28 5.20 10.40 -19.67
CA SER A 28 6.28 9.43 -19.84
C SER A 28 5.83 8.00 -19.54
N VAL A 29 6.51 7.00 -20.12
CA VAL A 29 6.26 5.58 -19.82
C VAL A 29 6.38 5.30 -18.31
N ALA A 30 7.38 5.90 -17.65
CA ALA A 30 7.54 5.77 -16.19
C ALA A 30 6.33 6.32 -15.42
N GLU A 31 5.73 7.42 -15.89
CA GLU A 31 4.53 7.99 -15.30
C GLU A 31 3.29 7.13 -15.54
N ALA A 32 3.15 6.56 -16.74
CA ALA A 32 2.09 5.60 -17.03
C ALA A 32 2.17 4.38 -16.09
N VAL A 33 3.37 3.83 -15.88
CA VAL A 33 3.61 2.74 -14.92
C VAL A 33 3.27 3.17 -13.49
N ARG A 34 3.66 4.37 -13.04
CA ARG A 34 3.31 4.88 -11.71
C ARG A 34 1.79 4.97 -11.50
N ARG A 35 1.05 5.48 -12.49
CA ARG A 35 -0.42 5.54 -12.45
C ARG A 35 -1.04 4.14 -12.41
N GLY A 36 -0.51 3.20 -13.18
CA GLY A 36 -0.92 1.80 -13.13
C GLY A 36 -0.74 1.19 -11.74
N ILE A 37 0.42 1.39 -11.12
CA ILE A 37 0.70 0.93 -9.75
C ILE A 37 -0.27 1.58 -8.74
N ALA A 38 -0.54 2.88 -8.86
CA ALA A 38 -1.47 3.57 -7.98
C ALA A 38 -2.89 2.99 -8.07
N ARG A 39 -3.39 2.74 -9.29
CA ARG A 39 -4.70 2.11 -9.51
C ARG A 39 -4.74 0.67 -8.98
N LEU A 40 -3.66 -0.10 -9.17
CA LEU A 40 -3.58 -1.46 -8.64
C LEU A 40 -3.65 -1.44 -7.10
N LYS A 41 -2.92 -0.51 -6.46
CA LYS A 41 -2.97 -0.34 -5.01
C LYS A 41 -4.34 0.10 -4.51
N GLU A 42 -5.05 0.94 -5.25
CA GLU A 42 -6.41 1.36 -4.87
C GLU A 42 -7.38 0.19 -5.01
N ALA A 43 -7.30 -0.57 -6.09
CA ALA A 43 -8.16 -1.73 -6.34
C ALA A 43 -7.91 -2.88 -5.34
N GLU A 44 -6.65 -3.15 -5.00
CA GLU A 44 -6.27 -4.29 -4.15
C GLU A 44 -6.02 -3.91 -2.69
N GLY A 45 -5.77 -2.63 -2.38
CA GLY A 45 -5.30 -2.18 -1.07
C GLY A 45 -6.23 -2.55 0.07
N ASP A 46 -7.54 -2.36 -0.14
CA ASP A 46 -8.55 -2.74 0.83
C ASP A 46 -8.66 -4.25 1.00
N ALA A 47 -8.48 -5.03 -0.07
CA ALA A 47 -8.58 -6.48 -0.04
C ALA A 47 -7.35 -7.10 0.63
N ALA A 48 -6.15 -6.61 0.32
CA ALA A 48 -4.90 -7.03 0.93
C ALA A 48 -4.86 -6.64 2.42
N TYR A 49 -5.29 -5.42 2.77
CA TYR A 49 -5.40 -5.00 4.16
C TYR A 49 -6.43 -5.84 4.93
N ARG A 50 -7.63 -6.04 4.38
CA ARG A 50 -8.65 -6.91 5.00
C ARG A 50 -8.14 -8.34 5.17
N LYS A 51 -7.44 -8.89 4.17
CA LYS A 51 -6.83 -10.23 4.26
C LYS A 51 -5.76 -10.29 5.35
N LEU A 52 -4.92 -9.26 5.47
CA LEU A 52 -3.93 -9.15 6.53
C LEU A 52 -4.62 -9.15 7.92
N VAL A 53 -5.62 -8.28 8.11
CA VAL A 53 -6.40 -8.20 9.35
C VAL A 53 -7.04 -9.54 9.68
N GLN A 54 -7.69 -10.20 8.71
CA GLN A 54 -8.30 -11.52 8.88
C GLN A 54 -7.26 -12.59 9.27
N ASN A 55 -6.09 -12.59 8.62
CA ASN A 55 -5.02 -13.54 8.94
C ASN A 55 -4.42 -13.32 10.33
N THR A 56 -4.41 -12.07 10.81
CA THR A 56 -3.97 -11.74 12.17
C THR A 56 -5.08 -11.84 13.22
N ARG A 57 -6.31 -12.16 12.82
CA ARG A 57 -7.47 -12.24 13.71
C ARG A 57 -7.27 -13.42 14.66
N GLY A 58 -7.30 -13.14 15.96
CA GLY A 58 -7.13 -14.15 17.02
C GLY A 58 -5.71 -14.28 17.60
N ILE A 59 -4.74 -13.49 17.13
CA ILE A 59 -3.47 -13.30 17.87
C ILE A 59 -3.76 -12.66 19.24
N TRP A 60 -4.70 -11.71 19.26
CA TRP A 60 -5.20 -11.10 20.48
C TRP A 60 -6.36 -11.91 21.08
N LYS A 61 -6.21 -12.34 22.33
CA LYS A 61 -7.19 -13.18 23.06
C LYS A 61 -7.84 -12.48 24.27
N ARG A 62 -7.47 -11.23 24.56
CA ARG A 62 -7.85 -10.53 25.80
C ARG A 62 -9.04 -9.58 25.64
N GLY A 63 -9.96 -9.87 24.73
CA GLY A 63 -11.13 -9.02 24.47
C GLY A 63 -10.83 -7.86 23.53
N ASP A 64 -11.35 -6.66 23.81
CA ASP A 64 -11.16 -5.48 22.97
C ASP A 64 -9.70 -5.00 22.99
N GLY A 65 -9.03 -5.11 21.84
CA GLY A 65 -7.64 -4.70 21.69
C GLY A 65 -7.44 -3.19 21.67
N LEU A 66 -8.44 -2.41 21.26
CA LEU A 66 -8.34 -0.95 21.21
C LEU A 66 -8.38 -0.37 22.61
N SER A 67 -9.39 -0.78 23.40
CA SER A 67 -9.52 -0.38 24.81
C SER A 67 -8.25 -0.73 25.63
N TYR A 68 -7.66 -1.90 25.38
CA TYR A 68 -6.39 -2.29 26.01
C TYR A 68 -5.24 -1.36 25.62
N GLN A 69 -5.08 -1.03 24.34
CA GLN A 69 -4.01 -0.14 23.86
C GLN A 69 -4.16 1.28 24.40
N GLU A 70 -5.39 1.81 24.47
CA GLU A 70 -5.68 3.13 25.03
C GLU A 70 -5.35 3.19 26.52
N THR A 71 -5.72 2.15 27.27
CA THR A 71 -5.39 2.04 28.70
C THR A 71 -3.88 2.07 28.92
N VAL A 72 -3.13 1.20 28.23
CA VAL A 72 -1.66 1.17 28.34
C VAL A 72 -1.06 2.52 27.94
N ARG A 73 -1.55 3.17 26.88
CA ARG A 73 -1.02 4.47 26.46
C ARG A 73 -1.24 5.56 27.51
N SER A 74 -2.39 5.56 28.18
CA SER A 74 -2.68 6.51 29.26
C SER A 74 -1.74 6.39 30.47
N GLU A 75 -1.11 5.22 30.68
CA GLU A 75 -0.14 5.02 31.75
C GLU A 75 1.16 5.80 31.50
N TRP A 76 1.52 6.04 30.24
CA TRP A 76 2.72 6.80 29.86
C TRP A 76 2.50 8.33 29.85
N GLU A 77 1.25 8.77 29.78
CA GLU A 77 0.88 10.20 29.80
C GLU A 77 0.77 10.75 31.23
N LYS A 78 0.82 9.90 32.25
CA LYS A 78 0.90 10.34 33.64
C LYS A 78 2.34 10.80 33.94
N PRO A 79 2.58 12.10 34.20
CA PRO A 79 3.91 12.53 34.63
C PRO A 79 4.22 11.90 36.00
N PRO A 80 5.49 11.57 36.28
CA PRO A 80 5.90 11.13 37.61
C PRO A 80 5.56 12.23 38.64
N CYS A 81 4.97 11.78 39.75
CA CYS A 81 4.51 12.59 40.88
C CYS A 81 5.62 13.46 41.48
#